data_AF-A0A9D2K5V4-F1
#
_entry.id   AF-A0A9D2K5V4-F1
#
_cell.length_a   1.000
_cell.length_b   1.000
_cell.length_c   1.000
_cell.angle_alpha   90.00
_cell.angle_beta   90.00
_cell.angle_gamma   90.00
#
_symmetry.space_group_name_H-M   'P 1'
#
loop_
_entity.id
_entity.type
_entity.pdbx_description
1 polymer ?
#
loop_
_entity_poly.entity_id
_entity_poly.type
_entity_poly.pdbx_seq_one_letter_code
_entity_poly.pdbx_strand_id
1 'polypeptide(L)'
;MKKYKSLLLLTLCASLTCSQAVSASAVIPPIPVESAAESTENTGPGASAAGSTGTSAPDSSSGTGTSAPGSSADGGTTGSGDSAGPGASQTGSASGQTESVGPGASVSGSQSGAGAGTVVSTVEAPQIQSEGTALLDASTGKLLYGKNENTQFYPASITKMMTALLVAENCSLDEVVTFSETATTNLESGAVTLSLTAGDQLTVEDCLYALLLKSANEVANGLAEHVAGSVENFAAMMNARAKELGCQNTNFVNPNGLNNENHKTTPYDMALIMKAAMENPTVQKIDSTLSHKIGATKNNPSGRTVTMGHKMFYSTDSRYYEGIIGGKTGYTSKAGNTLVTAAERNGVRLIAVVMKSSSTHYTDTKALLDYGFENYSALTNGSGPGNYWEQSDGNWYFVKADGTRAAGEWMTIDGTEYWFDADGTMAVGWRQDTAGDWYYFRSSGAMAKDYWVQTGENWYYLGSDGAMVKNAYTPDGYYVNESGVWVR
;
A
#
# COMPACT_ATOMS: atom_id res chain seq x y z
N MET A 1 -45.94 43.42 12.43
CA MET A 1 -47.22 42.94 11.84
C MET A 1 -47.18 43.15 10.33
N LYS A 2 -47.75 42.20 9.55
CA LYS A 2 -47.73 42.00 8.07
C LYS A 2 -46.47 41.25 7.59
N LYS A 3 -46.44 39.93 7.34
CA LYS A 3 -47.22 38.96 6.50
C LYS A 3 -47.10 39.14 4.97
N TYR A 4 -46.32 38.22 4.38
CA TYR A 4 -46.43 37.48 3.10
C TYR A 4 -46.55 38.18 1.73
N LYS A 5 -45.64 37.78 0.81
CA LYS A 5 -45.87 37.29 -0.58
C LYS A 5 -44.49 36.92 -1.20
N SER A 6 -44.14 35.63 -1.33
CA SER A 6 -44.36 34.70 -2.46
C SER A 6 -43.46 34.92 -3.70
N LEU A 7 -42.52 33.98 -3.86
CA LEU A 7 -42.11 33.25 -5.07
C LEU A 7 -41.61 34.00 -6.32
N LEU A 8 -40.32 33.80 -6.67
CA LEU A 8 -39.94 33.38 -8.03
C LEU A 8 -38.62 32.58 -8.01
N LEU A 9 -38.66 31.42 -8.67
CA LEU A 9 -37.56 30.53 -9.02
C LEU A 9 -36.49 31.25 -9.85
N LEU A 10 -35.21 31.02 -9.54
CA LEU A 10 -34.21 30.78 -10.58
C LEU A 10 -33.20 29.74 -10.06
N THR A 11 -33.30 28.55 -10.63
CA THR A 11 -32.33 27.47 -10.59
C THR A 11 -30.95 27.94 -11.04
N LEU A 12 -29.95 27.77 -10.19
CA LEU A 12 -28.56 27.68 -10.61
C LEU A 12 -27.94 26.44 -9.95
N CYS A 13 -28.10 25.29 -10.62
CA CYS A 13 -27.25 24.14 -10.38
C CYS A 13 -25.85 24.50 -10.88
N ALA A 14 -24.98 24.96 -9.98
CA ALA A 14 -23.55 24.95 -10.23
C ALA A 14 -23.07 23.51 -9.98
N SER A 15 -23.04 22.73 -11.06
CA SER A 15 -22.29 21.48 -11.11
C SER A 15 -20.80 21.81 -11.02
N LEU A 16 -20.26 21.86 -9.80
CA LEU A 16 -18.82 21.70 -9.59
C LEU A 16 -18.53 20.21 -9.79
N THR A 17 -18.22 19.84 -11.03
CA THR A 17 -17.50 18.58 -11.30
C THR A 17 -16.10 18.76 -10.74
N CYS A 18 -15.90 18.36 -9.49
CA CYS A 18 -14.58 18.13 -8.94
C CYS A 18 -14.02 16.94 -9.72
N SER A 19 -13.14 17.22 -10.68
CA SER A 19 -12.40 16.19 -11.40
C SER A 19 -11.53 15.50 -10.36
N GLN A 20 -11.94 14.31 -9.92
CA GLN A 20 -11.09 13.46 -9.11
C GLN A 20 -9.99 12.93 -10.02
N ALA A 21 -8.80 13.51 -9.87
CA ALA A 21 -7.58 12.83 -10.29
C ALA A 21 -7.46 11.59 -9.38
N VAL A 22 -7.80 10.43 -9.94
CA VAL A 22 -7.49 9.14 -9.34
C VAL A 22 -5.98 9.06 -9.34
N SER A 23 -5.37 9.25 -8.18
CA SER A 23 -3.96 8.95 -7.97
C SER A 23 -3.84 7.43 -7.91
N ALA A 24 -3.59 6.82 -9.06
CA ALA A 24 -3.00 5.50 -9.09
C ALA A 24 -1.60 5.67 -8.51
N SER A 25 -1.37 5.29 -7.25
CA SER A 25 -0.02 5.17 -6.75
C SER A 25 0.67 4.06 -7.53
N ALA A 26 1.38 4.47 -8.56
CA ALA A 26 2.34 3.70 -9.30
C ALA A 26 3.49 3.27 -8.36
N VAL A 27 4.17 2.20 -8.75
CA VAL A 27 5.60 2.04 -8.52
C VAL A 27 6.23 3.41 -8.77
N ILE A 28 6.70 4.03 -7.69
CA ILE A 28 7.30 5.36 -7.75
C ILE A 28 8.45 5.25 -8.77
N PRO A 29 8.55 6.14 -9.78
CA PRO A 29 9.78 6.24 -10.57
C PRO A 29 10.96 6.38 -9.60
N PRO A 30 12.22 6.13 -9.99
CA PRO A 30 13.32 6.20 -9.04
C PRO A 30 13.29 7.58 -8.37
N ILE A 31 12.90 7.62 -7.09
CA ILE A 31 13.19 8.77 -6.23
C ILE A 31 14.70 8.85 -6.32
N PRO A 32 15.27 10.02 -6.66
CA PRO A 32 16.70 10.19 -6.62
C PRO A 32 17.17 9.67 -5.26
N VAL A 33 17.93 8.58 -5.26
CA VAL A 33 19.04 8.56 -4.32
C VAL A 33 19.81 9.79 -4.76
N GLU A 34 19.69 10.87 -4.01
CA GLU A 34 20.70 11.92 -4.00
C GLU A 34 22.01 11.19 -3.73
N SER A 35 22.66 10.70 -4.79
CA SER A 35 24.09 10.49 -4.74
C SER A 35 24.61 11.84 -4.28
N ALA A 36 25.27 11.85 -3.14
CA ALA A 36 25.70 13.01 -2.38
C ALA A 36 26.66 13.95 -3.16
N ALA A 37 26.18 14.51 -4.27
CA ALA A 37 26.87 15.37 -5.21
C ALA A 37 25.93 16.26 -6.07
N GLU A 38 24.61 16.27 -5.86
CA GLU A 38 23.70 17.26 -6.47
C GLU A 38 22.88 18.02 -5.43
N SER A 39 23.54 18.46 -4.36
CA SER A 39 23.10 19.65 -3.61
C SER A 39 23.85 20.86 -4.13
N THR A 40 23.51 21.29 -5.34
CA THR A 40 23.73 22.69 -5.72
C THR A 40 22.41 23.25 -6.18
N GLU A 41 22.00 24.27 -5.45
CA GLU A 41 20.90 25.17 -5.76
C GLU A 41 20.91 25.59 -7.23
N ASN A 42 19.75 26.09 -7.68
CA ASN A 42 19.43 26.66 -8.99
C ASN A 42 20.29 27.89 -9.36
N THR A 43 21.61 27.78 -9.26
CA THR A 43 22.54 28.85 -9.52
C THR A 43 23.24 28.54 -10.81
N GLY A 44 22.96 29.35 -11.85
CA GLY A 44 23.71 29.32 -13.10
C GLY A 44 25.22 29.54 -12.87
N PRO A 45 26.01 29.56 -13.94
CA PRO A 45 27.49 29.42 -13.90
C PRO A 45 28.30 30.58 -13.26
N GLY A 46 27.71 31.34 -12.33
CA GLY A 46 28.32 32.46 -11.63
C GLY A 46 28.18 32.50 -10.10
N ALA A 47 27.47 31.58 -9.43
CA ALA A 47 27.35 31.62 -7.97
C ALA A 47 28.46 30.78 -7.28
N SER A 48 29.57 31.43 -6.96
CA SER A 48 30.49 30.93 -5.93
C SER A 48 30.57 31.97 -4.82
N ALA A 49 29.93 31.66 -3.68
CA ALA A 49 30.14 32.39 -2.45
C ALA A 49 31.47 31.98 -1.83
N ALA A 50 32.32 32.97 -1.57
CA ALA A 50 33.62 32.84 -0.92
C ALA A 50 33.49 32.42 0.56
N GLY A 51 34.33 31.49 1.01
CA GLY A 51 34.47 31.10 2.42
C GLY A 51 35.77 30.31 2.66
N SER A 52 36.54 30.72 3.66
CA SER A 52 37.98 30.50 3.83
C SER A 52 38.33 29.48 4.94
N THR A 53 39.38 28.68 4.70
CA THR A 53 40.49 28.23 5.59
C THR A 53 40.32 27.24 6.77
N GLY A 54 41.14 26.16 6.70
CA GLY A 54 41.96 25.54 7.78
C GLY A 54 41.32 24.40 8.58
N THR A 55 41.94 23.28 8.98
CA THR A 55 43.36 22.82 9.00
C THR A 55 43.41 21.35 9.49
N SER A 56 44.42 20.60 9.03
CA SER A 56 45.17 19.50 9.71
C SER A 56 44.60 18.07 9.87
N ALA A 57 45.39 17.11 9.36
CA ALA A 57 45.41 15.66 9.66
C ALA A 57 46.59 15.33 10.63
N PRO A 58 47.08 14.08 10.82
CA PRO A 58 46.51 12.71 10.76
C PRO A 58 46.84 11.88 12.05
N ASP A 59 46.43 10.60 12.18
CA ASP A 59 47.35 9.43 12.31
C ASP A 59 46.67 8.05 12.58
N SER A 60 47.24 7.01 11.94
CA SER A 60 47.57 5.61 12.35
C SER A 60 46.60 4.75 13.21
N SER A 61 46.55 3.40 13.24
CA SER A 61 47.22 2.26 12.59
C SER A 61 46.57 0.93 13.01
N SER A 62 46.57 -0.06 12.09
CA SER A 62 46.85 -1.51 12.24
C SER A 62 46.20 -2.39 13.32
N GLY A 63 45.74 -3.58 12.89
CA GLY A 63 45.59 -4.76 13.77
C GLY A 63 44.89 -5.97 13.13
N THR A 64 45.64 -6.75 12.34
CA THR A 64 45.28 -8.10 11.84
C THR A 64 45.29 -9.16 12.95
N GLY A 65 44.44 -10.20 12.85
CA GLY A 65 44.55 -11.40 13.69
C GLY A 65 43.54 -12.49 13.34
N THR A 66 43.98 -13.46 12.53
CA THR A 66 43.32 -14.71 12.13
C THR A 66 43.17 -15.74 13.26
N SER A 67 42.13 -16.58 13.16
CA SER A 67 42.16 -18.07 13.21
C SER A 67 41.01 -18.71 14.00
N ALA A 68 40.28 -19.60 13.31
CA ALA A 68 39.29 -20.56 13.81
C ALA A 68 39.98 -21.87 14.31
N PRO A 69 39.28 -23.02 14.46
CA PRO A 69 38.15 -23.35 15.34
C PRO A 69 38.49 -24.54 16.29
N GLY A 70 37.60 -24.85 17.23
CA GLY A 70 37.72 -26.02 18.12
C GLY A 70 36.37 -26.67 18.40
N SER A 71 36.20 -27.88 17.87
CA SER A 71 35.11 -28.83 18.07
C SER A 71 35.11 -29.49 19.46
N SER A 72 33.93 -29.87 19.95
CA SER A 72 33.77 -31.08 20.75
C SER A 72 32.31 -31.56 20.69
N ALA A 73 32.14 -32.75 20.14
CA ALA A 73 30.96 -33.59 20.26
C ALA A 73 30.99 -34.31 21.62
N ASP A 74 29.81 -34.62 22.16
CA ASP A 74 29.63 -35.88 22.88
C ASP A 74 28.22 -36.43 22.64
N GLY A 75 28.17 -37.73 22.40
CA GLY A 75 26.97 -38.48 22.05
C GLY A 75 26.52 -39.36 23.21
N GLY A 76 25.25 -39.77 23.17
CA GLY A 76 24.68 -40.76 24.08
C GLY A 76 23.33 -41.23 23.58
N THR A 77 23.34 -42.39 22.93
CA THR A 77 22.19 -43.09 22.32
C THR A 77 21.63 -44.18 23.24
N THR A 78 20.45 -44.69 22.85
CA THR A 78 19.72 -45.91 23.27
C THR A 78 18.80 -45.77 24.49
N GLY A 79 17.56 -46.28 24.51
CA GLY A 79 16.76 -47.01 23.53
C GLY A 79 15.36 -47.36 24.09
N SER A 80 14.40 -47.50 23.16
CA SER A 80 13.20 -48.36 23.09
C SER A 80 12.26 -48.62 24.28
N GLY A 81 10.95 -48.54 24.03
CA GLY A 81 9.91 -49.22 24.81
C GLY A 81 8.47 -48.83 24.44
N ASP A 82 7.77 -49.76 23.78
CA ASP A 82 6.36 -49.75 23.36
C ASP A 82 5.34 -49.41 24.46
N SER A 83 4.14 -48.94 24.05
CA SER A 83 2.84 -49.54 24.47
C SER A 83 1.65 -48.95 23.70
N ALA A 84 0.79 -49.86 23.26
CA ALA A 84 -0.37 -49.70 22.40
C ALA A 84 -1.65 -49.24 23.14
N GLY A 85 -2.67 -48.84 22.35
CA GLY A 85 -4.07 -48.72 22.78
C GLY A 85 -4.72 -50.06 23.14
N PRO A 86 -5.98 -50.05 23.60
CA PRO A 86 -7.13 -50.40 22.73
C PRO A 86 -8.38 -49.53 23.07
N GLY A 87 -9.52 -49.56 22.38
CA GLY A 87 -10.04 -50.40 21.31
C GLY A 87 -11.42 -49.87 20.85
N ALA A 88 -11.86 -50.37 19.70
CA ALA A 88 -13.18 -50.14 19.13
C ALA A 88 -14.22 -51.14 19.66
N SER A 89 -15.52 -50.84 19.52
CA SER A 89 -16.51 -51.77 18.97
C SER A 89 -17.83 -51.09 18.60
N GLN A 90 -18.35 -51.57 17.47
CA GLN A 90 -19.57 -51.19 16.74
C GLN A 90 -20.85 -51.81 17.32
N THR A 91 -22.02 -51.30 16.91
CA THR A 91 -23.04 -51.97 16.05
C THR A 91 -24.39 -51.25 16.23
N GLY A 92 -25.07 -50.87 15.15
CA GLY A 92 -26.15 -51.68 14.59
C GLY A 92 -26.91 -50.91 13.49
N SER A 93 -27.30 -51.67 12.46
CA SER A 93 -27.73 -51.26 11.11
C SER A 93 -29.25 -51.14 10.93
N ALA A 94 -29.61 -50.79 9.67
CA ALA A 94 -30.82 -51.14 8.90
C ALA A 94 -31.95 -50.08 8.91
N SER A 95 -32.67 -49.76 7.82
CA SER A 95 -32.75 -50.27 6.43
C SER A 95 -33.83 -49.50 5.63
N GLY A 96 -33.74 -49.53 4.28
CA GLY A 96 -34.87 -49.50 3.32
C GLY A 96 -35.17 -48.13 2.69
N GLN A 97 -35.08 -47.89 1.37
CA GLN A 97 -35.66 -48.49 0.14
C GLN A 97 -36.54 -47.40 -0.54
N THR A 98 -36.15 -46.80 -1.68
CA THR A 98 -36.35 -47.15 -3.13
C THR A 98 -37.63 -46.60 -3.80
N GLU A 99 -37.42 -46.00 -4.99
CA GLU A 99 -38.31 -45.92 -6.19
C GLU A 99 -39.53 -44.96 -6.16
N SER A 100 -40.08 -44.35 -7.23
CA SER A 100 -39.97 -44.38 -8.71
C SER A 100 -40.63 -43.07 -9.26
N VAL A 101 -40.12 -42.39 -10.31
CA VAL A 101 -40.45 -42.40 -11.77
C VAL A 101 -41.91 -42.15 -12.23
N GLY A 102 -42.11 -41.04 -12.98
CA GLY A 102 -42.98 -40.93 -14.19
C GLY A 102 -44.12 -39.89 -14.18
N PRO A 103 -44.72 -39.50 -15.35
CA PRO A 103 -44.11 -38.99 -16.60
C PRO A 103 -44.86 -37.77 -17.23
N GLY A 104 -44.30 -37.17 -18.30
CA GLY A 104 -45.02 -36.36 -19.32
C GLY A 104 -44.55 -34.89 -19.43
N ALA A 105 -44.35 -34.26 -20.59
CA ALA A 105 -44.49 -34.66 -21.98
C ALA A 105 -43.58 -33.75 -22.83
N SER A 106 -43.13 -34.30 -23.96
CA SER A 106 -42.38 -33.66 -25.04
C SER A 106 -43.14 -32.52 -25.73
N VAL A 107 -42.45 -31.42 -26.05
CA VAL A 107 -42.63 -30.73 -27.35
C VAL A 107 -41.24 -30.41 -27.91
N SER A 108 -41.00 -31.01 -29.07
CA SER A 108 -39.86 -30.76 -29.96
C SER A 108 -39.99 -29.37 -30.60
N GLY A 109 -38.89 -28.64 -30.62
CA GLY A 109 -38.74 -27.37 -31.32
C GLY A 109 -37.29 -27.20 -31.73
N SER A 110 -36.88 -27.94 -32.76
CA SER A 110 -35.58 -27.76 -33.43
C SER A 110 -35.52 -26.36 -34.03
N GLN A 111 -34.60 -25.53 -33.54
CA GLN A 111 -34.09 -24.42 -34.32
C GLN A 111 -32.56 -24.37 -34.21
N SER A 112 -31.95 -24.79 -35.31
CA SER A 112 -30.55 -24.57 -35.66
C SER A 112 -30.26 -23.07 -35.63
N GLY A 113 -29.47 -22.64 -34.65
CA GLY A 113 -28.79 -21.35 -34.66
C GLY A 113 -27.33 -21.59 -34.31
N ALA A 114 -26.45 -21.53 -35.32
CA ALA A 114 -25.02 -21.43 -35.10
C ALA A 114 -24.73 -20.09 -34.42
N GLY A 115 -24.78 -20.07 -33.10
CA GLY A 115 -24.29 -18.96 -32.29
C GLY A 115 -22.79 -19.11 -32.13
N ALA A 116 -22.04 -18.11 -32.63
CA ALA A 116 -20.64 -17.94 -32.32
C ALA A 116 -20.46 -18.04 -30.80
N GLY A 117 -19.80 -19.11 -30.35
CA GLY A 117 -19.46 -19.26 -28.95
C GLY A 117 -18.49 -18.15 -28.59
N THR A 118 -18.97 -17.12 -27.90
CA THR A 118 -18.11 -16.31 -27.06
C THR A 118 -17.52 -17.28 -26.05
N VAL A 119 -16.26 -17.66 -26.26
CA VAL A 119 -15.47 -18.38 -25.27
C VAL A 119 -15.30 -17.40 -24.12
N VAL A 120 -16.22 -17.44 -23.16
CA VAL A 120 -15.98 -16.84 -21.85
C VAL A 120 -14.90 -17.71 -21.24
N SER A 121 -13.65 -17.24 -21.22
CA SER A 121 -12.61 -17.95 -20.49
C SER A 121 -12.99 -17.89 -19.01
N THR A 122 -13.59 -18.96 -18.49
CA THR A 122 -13.83 -19.09 -17.06
C THR A 122 -12.50 -19.41 -16.41
N VAL A 123 -11.85 -18.39 -15.85
CA VAL A 123 -10.66 -18.56 -15.02
C VAL A 123 -11.05 -19.43 -13.82
N GLU A 124 -10.29 -20.50 -13.56
CA GLU A 124 -10.55 -21.38 -12.43
C GLU A 124 -10.36 -20.63 -11.10
N ALA A 125 -11.38 -20.67 -10.25
CA ALA A 125 -11.37 -19.99 -8.96
C ALA A 125 -10.37 -20.64 -7.97
N PRO A 126 -9.69 -19.85 -7.13
CA PRO A 126 -8.74 -20.38 -6.17
C PRO A 126 -9.45 -21.18 -5.07
N GLN A 127 -8.75 -22.19 -4.52
CA GLN A 127 -9.22 -22.96 -3.38
C GLN A 127 -8.93 -22.19 -2.09
N ILE A 128 -9.99 -21.72 -1.41
CA ILE A 128 -9.91 -20.84 -0.24
C ILE A 128 -10.57 -21.47 0.98
N GLN A 129 -9.80 -21.63 2.06
CA GLN A 129 -10.27 -22.26 3.30
C GLN A 129 -10.98 -21.27 4.24
N SER A 130 -10.53 -20.01 4.28
CA SER A 130 -11.15 -18.94 5.06
C SER A 130 -12.66 -18.80 4.78
N GLU A 131 -13.45 -18.51 5.81
CA GLU A 131 -14.92 -18.44 5.64
C GLU A 131 -15.36 -17.20 4.86
N GLY A 132 -14.68 -16.06 5.04
CA GLY A 132 -14.97 -14.82 4.34
C GLY A 132 -13.74 -14.27 3.63
N THR A 133 -13.85 -13.95 2.35
CA THR A 133 -12.77 -13.32 1.58
C THR A 133 -13.26 -12.32 0.56
N ALA A 134 -12.38 -11.37 0.22
CA ALA A 134 -12.53 -10.46 -0.91
C ALA A 134 -11.16 -10.22 -1.57
N LEU A 135 -11.15 -10.12 -2.90
CA LEU A 135 -10.02 -9.63 -3.68
C LEU A 135 -10.50 -8.44 -4.50
N LEU A 136 -9.92 -7.27 -4.24
CA LEU A 136 -10.29 -6.01 -4.84
C LEU A 136 -9.15 -5.50 -5.73
N ASP A 137 -9.48 -5.02 -6.91
CA ASP A 137 -8.62 -4.09 -7.65
C ASP A 137 -8.72 -2.71 -6.99
N ALA A 138 -7.63 -2.24 -6.40
CA ALA A 138 -7.62 -0.99 -5.66
C ALA A 138 -7.85 0.23 -6.56
N SER A 139 -7.40 0.18 -7.82
CA SER A 139 -7.51 1.31 -8.75
C SER A 139 -8.96 1.60 -9.12
N THR A 140 -9.70 0.56 -9.51
CA THR A 140 -11.10 0.68 -9.95
C THR A 140 -12.11 0.50 -8.83
N GLY A 141 -11.72 -0.13 -7.72
CA GLY A 141 -12.66 -0.61 -6.70
C GLY A 141 -13.46 -1.83 -7.14
N LYS A 142 -13.07 -2.50 -8.24
CA LYS A 142 -13.76 -3.70 -8.72
C LYS A 142 -13.45 -4.89 -7.83
N LEU A 143 -14.50 -5.60 -7.40
CA LEU A 143 -14.36 -6.92 -6.79
C LEU A 143 -14.00 -7.95 -7.87
N LEU A 144 -12.83 -8.57 -7.73
CA LEU A 144 -12.32 -9.59 -8.64
C LEU A 144 -12.68 -11.02 -8.18
N TYR A 145 -12.74 -11.23 -6.86
CA TYR A 145 -13.17 -12.49 -6.25
C TYR A 145 -13.82 -12.23 -4.89
N GLY A 146 -14.87 -12.98 -4.55
CA GLY A 146 -15.54 -12.91 -3.26
C GLY A 146 -16.05 -14.27 -2.82
N LYS A 147 -15.90 -14.56 -1.52
CA LYS A 147 -16.55 -15.69 -0.84
C LYS A 147 -17.11 -15.15 0.46
N ASN A 148 -18.44 -15.09 0.60
CA ASN A 148 -19.08 -14.46 1.76
C ASN A 148 -18.56 -13.03 2.00
N GLU A 149 -18.26 -12.31 0.93
CA GLU A 149 -17.58 -11.01 0.96
C GLU A 149 -18.41 -9.91 1.62
N ASN A 150 -19.73 -10.09 1.69
CA ASN A 150 -20.67 -9.20 2.36
C ASN A 150 -21.20 -9.74 3.70
N THR A 151 -20.69 -10.90 4.16
CA THR A 151 -21.06 -11.48 5.45
C THR A 151 -20.29 -10.81 6.58
N GLN A 152 -20.97 -10.54 7.70
CA GLN A 152 -20.37 -9.90 8.86
C GLN A 152 -19.53 -10.87 9.71
N PHE A 153 -18.27 -10.51 9.95
CA PHE A 153 -17.35 -11.22 10.82
C PHE A 153 -16.78 -10.30 11.90
N TYR A 154 -16.20 -10.90 12.94
CA TYR A 154 -15.37 -10.15 13.88
C TYR A 154 -14.03 -9.80 13.18
N PRO A 155 -13.62 -8.52 13.09
CA PRO A 155 -12.40 -8.13 12.39
C PRO A 155 -11.11 -8.48 13.12
N ALA A 156 -11.13 -8.57 14.45
CA ALA A 156 -9.91 -8.50 15.25
C ALA A 156 -9.07 -7.27 14.87
N SER A 157 -7.75 -7.34 14.99
CA SER A 157 -6.87 -6.17 14.84
C SER A 157 -6.78 -5.54 13.44
N ILE A 158 -7.42 -6.09 12.40
CA ILE A 158 -7.49 -5.39 11.10
C ILE A 158 -8.33 -4.10 11.19
N THR A 159 -9.16 -3.96 12.24
CA THR A 159 -9.80 -2.70 12.66
C THR A 159 -8.83 -1.53 12.72
N LYS A 160 -7.57 -1.79 13.11
CA LYS A 160 -6.55 -0.77 13.29
C LYS A 160 -6.17 -0.04 12.00
N MET A 161 -6.54 -0.57 10.82
CA MET A 161 -6.38 0.17 9.55
C MET A 161 -7.29 1.40 9.48
N MET A 162 -8.55 1.27 9.93
CA MET A 162 -9.45 2.43 10.03
C MET A 162 -8.94 3.44 11.08
N THR A 163 -8.43 2.94 12.21
CA THR A 163 -7.83 3.79 13.25
C THR A 163 -6.64 4.57 12.71
N ALA A 164 -5.71 3.91 12.01
CA ALA A 164 -4.53 4.56 11.43
C ALA A 164 -4.91 5.62 10.39
N LEU A 165 -5.88 5.31 9.52
CA LEU A 165 -6.40 6.24 8.52
C LEU A 165 -6.93 7.51 9.18
N LEU A 166 -7.85 7.38 10.15
CA LEU A 166 -8.44 8.53 10.82
C LEU A 166 -7.42 9.35 11.60
N VAL A 167 -6.47 8.72 12.30
CA VAL A 167 -5.41 9.44 13.01
C VAL A 167 -4.56 10.25 12.02
N ALA A 168 -4.15 9.65 10.91
CA ALA A 168 -3.36 10.34 9.89
C ALA A 168 -4.12 11.48 9.19
N GLU A 169 -5.45 11.42 9.15
CA GLU A 169 -6.32 12.47 8.57
C GLU A 169 -6.60 13.62 9.55
N ASN A 170 -6.43 13.43 10.86
CA ASN A 170 -6.93 14.36 11.88
C ASN A 170 -5.85 14.89 12.84
N CYS A 171 -4.62 14.41 12.77
CA CYS A 171 -3.52 14.82 13.65
C CYS A 171 -2.20 15.03 12.90
N SER A 172 -1.35 15.90 13.44
CA SER A 172 0.06 16.01 13.06
C SER A 172 0.88 14.91 13.74
N LEU A 173 1.91 14.43 13.07
CA LEU A 173 2.73 13.30 13.54
C LEU A 173 3.56 13.59 14.80
N ASP A 174 3.86 14.85 15.05
CA ASP A 174 4.65 15.36 16.18
C ASP A 174 3.81 15.68 17.42
N GLU A 175 2.48 15.63 17.32
CA GLU A 175 1.61 15.76 18.48
C GLU A 175 1.87 14.64 19.50
N VAL A 176 1.69 14.96 20.79
CA VAL A 176 1.96 14.04 21.90
C VAL A 176 0.66 13.44 22.42
N VAL A 177 0.57 12.12 22.35
CA VAL A 177 -0.50 11.32 22.96
C VAL A 177 -0.13 11.06 24.42
N THR A 178 -0.98 11.52 25.36
CA THR A 178 -0.84 11.19 26.79
C THR A 178 -1.80 10.06 27.14
N PHE A 179 -1.25 8.94 27.62
CA PHE A 179 -2.05 7.75 27.90
C PHE A 179 -2.85 7.87 29.20
N SER A 180 -4.17 7.71 29.14
CA SER A 180 -5.01 7.68 30.33
C SER A 180 -4.96 6.32 31.06
N GLU A 181 -5.49 6.29 32.29
CA GLU A 181 -5.70 5.02 33.02
C GLU A 181 -6.66 4.11 32.25
N THR A 182 -7.75 4.64 31.70
CA THR A 182 -8.72 3.87 30.91
C THR A 182 -8.09 3.30 29.64
N ALA A 183 -7.30 4.08 28.91
CA ALA A 183 -6.63 3.61 27.69
C ALA A 183 -5.74 2.39 27.94
N THR A 184 -5.06 2.36 29.09
CA THR A 184 -4.07 1.33 29.46
C THR A 184 -4.66 0.12 30.19
N THR A 185 -5.88 0.23 30.74
CA THR A 185 -6.52 -0.83 31.53
C THR A 185 -7.74 -1.46 30.86
N ASN A 186 -8.38 -0.80 29.89
CA ASN A 186 -9.52 -1.34 29.14
C ASN A 186 -9.08 -2.33 28.05
N LEU A 187 -8.53 -3.46 28.48
CA LEU A 187 -7.92 -4.49 27.64
C LEU A 187 -8.38 -5.89 28.07
N GLU A 188 -8.58 -6.77 27.09
CA GLU A 188 -8.81 -8.20 27.38
C GLU A 188 -7.51 -8.88 27.86
N SER A 189 -7.65 -9.93 28.67
CA SER A 189 -6.49 -10.74 29.09
C SER A 189 -5.78 -11.33 27.86
N GLY A 190 -4.45 -11.20 27.82
CA GLY A 190 -3.63 -11.65 26.70
C GLY A 190 -3.61 -10.69 25.49
N ALA A 191 -4.23 -9.51 25.60
CA ALA A 191 -4.11 -8.46 24.59
C ALA A 191 -2.64 -8.13 24.31
N VAL A 192 -2.31 -7.87 23.04
CA VAL A 192 -0.99 -7.38 22.66
C VAL A 192 -0.83 -5.94 23.13
N THR A 193 0.28 -5.65 23.82
CA THR A 193 0.58 -4.34 24.41
C THR A 193 2.04 -3.95 24.20
N LEU A 194 2.33 -2.66 24.32
CA LEU A 194 3.64 -2.10 24.62
C LEU A 194 3.92 -2.03 26.13
N SER A 195 2.92 -2.32 26.97
CA SER A 195 2.98 -2.23 28.42
C SER A 195 3.06 -0.78 28.92
N LEU A 196 2.32 0.11 28.25
CA LEU A 196 2.15 1.51 28.67
C LEU A 196 1.31 1.60 29.94
N THR A 197 1.52 2.69 30.67
CA THR A 197 0.82 3.03 31.91
C THR A 197 0.31 4.46 31.86
N ALA A 198 -0.67 4.78 32.71
CA ALA A 198 -1.23 6.13 32.78
C ALA A 198 -0.13 7.20 32.92
N GLY A 199 -0.21 8.24 32.10
CA GLY A 199 0.75 9.35 32.01
C GLY A 199 2.03 9.05 31.23
N ASP A 200 2.18 7.87 30.61
CA ASP A 200 3.15 7.72 29.53
C ASP A 200 2.79 8.68 28.37
N GLN A 201 3.80 9.10 27.61
CA GLN A 201 3.66 10.04 26.50
C GLN A 201 4.46 9.53 25.31
N LEU A 202 3.84 9.49 24.13
CA LEU A 202 4.49 9.15 22.85
C LEU A 202 3.98 10.10 21.76
N THR A 203 4.77 10.29 20.70
CA THR A 203 4.29 11.04 19.52
C THR A 203 3.21 10.25 18.80
N VAL A 204 2.37 10.93 18.01
CA VAL A 204 1.41 10.28 17.11
C VAL A 204 2.12 9.34 16.14
N GLU A 205 3.30 9.72 15.62
CA GLU A 205 4.12 8.85 14.77
C GLU A 205 4.51 7.53 15.46
N ASP A 206 5.08 7.59 16.68
CA ASP A 206 5.41 6.41 17.47
C ASP A 206 4.17 5.55 17.73
N CYS A 207 3.04 6.18 18.03
CA CYS A 207 1.78 5.49 18.24
C CYS A 207 1.31 4.76 16.98
N LEU A 208 1.38 5.37 15.79
CA LEU A 208 1.01 4.73 14.54
C LEU A 208 1.93 3.54 14.20
N TYR A 209 3.24 3.66 14.43
CA TYR A 209 4.17 2.53 14.29
C TYR A 209 3.84 1.39 15.26
N ALA A 210 3.57 1.70 16.53
CA ALA A 210 3.17 0.71 17.53
C ALA A 210 1.82 0.04 17.19
N LEU A 211 0.90 0.81 16.63
CA LEU A 211 -0.43 0.36 16.20
C LEU A 211 -0.34 -0.65 15.05
N LEU A 212 0.43 -0.34 14.00
CA LEU A 212 0.46 -1.15 12.78
C LEU A 212 1.48 -2.31 12.86
N LEU A 213 2.71 -2.06 13.33
CA LEU A 213 3.76 -3.08 13.38
C LEU A 213 3.52 -4.08 14.52
N LYS A 214 3.22 -3.57 15.72
CA LYS A 214 3.09 -4.40 16.93
C LYS A 214 1.66 -4.75 17.26
N SER A 215 0.67 -3.98 16.82
CA SER A 215 -0.75 -4.19 17.12
C SER A 215 -1.12 -3.92 18.58
N ALA A 216 -0.44 -2.97 19.25
CA ALA A 216 -0.70 -2.60 20.64
C ALA A 216 -2.11 -1.99 20.80
N ASN A 217 -2.89 -2.51 21.76
CA ASN A 217 -4.30 -2.16 21.91
C ASN A 217 -4.53 -0.89 22.72
N GLU A 218 -3.73 -0.65 23.75
CA GLU A 218 -3.75 0.58 24.54
C GLU A 218 -3.34 1.79 23.70
N VAL A 219 -2.49 1.59 22.71
CA VAL A 219 -2.09 2.63 21.75
C VAL A 219 -3.28 3.08 20.93
N ALA A 220 -4.10 2.15 20.45
CA ALA A 220 -5.32 2.47 19.73
C ALA A 220 -6.33 3.25 20.60
N ASN A 221 -6.46 2.89 21.88
CA ASN A 221 -7.32 3.62 22.82
C ASN A 221 -6.80 5.04 23.08
N GLY A 222 -5.50 5.20 23.33
CA GLY A 222 -4.89 6.51 23.54
C GLY A 222 -5.00 7.42 22.31
N LEU A 223 -4.79 6.86 21.11
CA LEU A 223 -5.03 7.59 19.85
C LEU A 223 -6.49 8.02 19.69
N ALA A 224 -7.44 7.15 20.02
CA ALA A 224 -8.87 7.48 19.97
C ALA A 224 -9.25 8.60 20.94
N GLU A 225 -8.73 8.56 22.18
CA GLU A 225 -8.91 9.62 23.17
C GLU A 225 -8.26 10.93 22.71
N HIS A 226 -7.07 10.87 22.12
CA HIS A 226 -6.36 12.05 21.60
C HIS A 226 -7.14 12.74 20.48
N VAL A 227 -7.63 11.98 19.50
CA VAL A 227 -8.33 12.51 18.31
C VAL A 227 -9.74 12.99 18.66
N ALA A 228 -10.50 12.21 19.43
CA ALA A 228 -11.95 12.40 19.57
C ALA A 228 -12.42 12.65 21.01
N GLY A 229 -11.50 12.73 21.96
CA GLY A 229 -11.77 12.88 23.38
C GLY A 229 -12.25 11.61 24.08
N SER A 230 -12.74 10.60 23.35
CA SER A 230 -13.12 9.29 23.90
C SER A 230 -13.14 8.20 22.82
N VAL A 231 -13.10 6.93 23.27
CA VAL A 231 -13.22 5.75 22.41
C VAL A 231 -14.57 5.71 21.68
N GLU A 232 -15.65 6.11 22.35
CA GLU A 232 -17.01 6.12 21.79
C GLU A 232 -17.14 7.15 20.67
N ASN A 233 -16.63 8.38 20.88
CA ASN A 233 -16.63 9.42 19.87
C ASN A 233 -15.76 9.01 18.67
N PHE A 234 -14.61 8.40 18.93
CA PHE A 234 -13.75 7.89 17.86
C PHE A 234 -14.45 6.78 17.07
N ALA A 235 -15.14 5.84 17.74
CA ALA A 235 -15.93 4.82 17.05
C ALA A 235 -17.04 5.44 16.19
N ALA A 236 -17.67 6.53 16.62
CA ALA A 236 -18.60 7.27 15.77
C ALA A 236 -17.93 7.85 14.52
N MET A 237 -16.71 8.40 14.64
CA MET A 237 -15.91 8.84 13.49
C MET A 237 -15.56 7.67 12.55
N MET A 238 -15.16 6.52 13.10
CA MET A 238 -14.86 5.31 12.31
C MET A 238 -16.07 4.87 11.48
N ASN A 239 -17.27 4.92 12.05
CA ASN A 239 -18.50 4.54 11.34
C ASN A 239 -18.91 5.59 10.31
N ALA A 240 -18.73 6.88 10.59
CA ALA A 240 -18.96 7.94 9.62
C ALA A 240 -18.02 7.77 8.41
N ARG A 241 -16.72 7.53 8.67
CA ARG A 241 -15.73 7.28 7.64
C ARG A 241 -16.01 6.01 6.84
N ALA A 242 -16.39 4.92 7.50
CA ALA A 242 -16.79 3.69 6.81
C ALA A 242 -17.96 3.95 5.84
N LYS A 243 -18.96 4.74 6.25
CA LYS A 243 -20.08 5.12 5.37
C LYS A 243 -19.64 5.97 4.17
N GLU A 244 -18.72 6.92 4.37
CA GLU A 244 -18.15 7.73 3.29
C GLU A 244 -17.39 6.89 2.26
N LEU A 245 -16.70 5.84 2.72
CA LEU A 245 -15.98 4.88 1.88
C LEU A 245 -16.92 3.89 1.17
N GLY A 246 -18.23 3.94 1.44
CA GLY A 246 -19.22 3.04 0.83
C GLY A 246 -19.36 1.69 1.54
N CYS A 247 -18.80 1.53 2.74
CA CYS A 247 -19.04 0.33 3.56
C CYS A 247 -20.52 0.25 3.94
N GLN A 248 -21.14 -0.91 3.69
CA GLN A 248 -22.59 -1.09 3.89
C GLN A 248 -22.92 -1.92 5.13
N ASN A 249 -21.98 -2.74 5.60
CA ASN A 249 -22.21 -3.79 6.58
C ASN A 249 -21.16 -3.75 7.70
N THR A 250 -20.69 -2.54 8.04
CA THR A 250 -19.67 -2.30 9.06
C THR A 250 -20.21 -1.51 10.23
N ASN A 251 -19.86 -1.94 11.44
CA ASN A 251 -20.07 -1.21 12.68
C ASN A 251 -18.84 -1.37 13.59
N PHE A 252 -18.14 -0.28 13.84
CA PHE A 252 -17.07 -0.16 14.82
C PHE A 252 -17.61 0.33 16.16
N VAL A 253 -16.98 -0.13 17.24
CA VAL A 253 -17.32 0.26 18.64
C VAL A 253 -16.09 0.52 19.48
N ASN A 254 -14.90 0.23 18.93
CA ASN A 254 -13.60 0.43 19.56
C ASN A 254 -12.54 0.57 18.44
N PRO A 255 -11.36 1.14 18.73
CA PRO A 255 -10.32 1.41 17.73
C PRO A 255 -9.37 0.22 17.50
N ASN A 256 -9.56 -0.91 18.21
CA ASN A 256 -8.53 -1.93 18.34
C ASN A 256 -8.94 -3.31 17.82
N GLY A 257 -10.23 -3.61 17.74
CA GLY A 257 -10.76 -4.90 17.29
C GLY A 257 -10.91 -5.96 18.37
N LEU A 258 -10.77 -5.61 19.66
CA LEU A 258 -11.15 -6.49 20.76
C LEU A 258 -12.65 -6.81 20.71
N ASN A 259 -13.04 -7.93 21.32
CA ASN A 259 -14.31 -8.58 21.04
C ASN A 259 -15.49 -7.77 21.59
N ASN A 260 -16.43 -7.45 20.71
CA ASN A 260 -17.73 -6.92 21.08
C ASN A 260 -18.73 -7.41 20.02
N GLU A 261 -19.92 -7.85 20.43
CA GLU A 261 -20.91 -8.47 19.53
C GLU A 261 -21.36 -7.53 18.40
N ASN A 262 -21.38 -6.22 18.68
CA ASN A 262 -21.70 -5.19 17.70
C ASN A 262 -20.49 -4.75 16.88
N HIS A 263 -19.27 -5.21 17.18
CA HIS A 263 -18.06 -4.85 16.44
C HIS A 263 -17.84 -5.79 15.26
N LYS A 264 -18.31 -5.38 14.08
CA LYS A 264 -18.40 -6.22 12.89
C LYS A 264 -18.04 -5.46 11.63
N THR A 265 -17.51 -6.18 10.65
CA THR A 265 -17.28 -5.70 9.27
C THR A 265 -17.38 -6.88 8.32
N THR A 266 -17.20 -6.64 7.03
CA THR A 266 -17.20 -7.68 5.98
C THR A 266 -15.86 -7.69 5.25
N PRO A 267 -15.49 -8.78 4.55
CA PRO A 267 -14.30 -8.80 3.73
C PRO A 267 -14.28 -7.67 2.68
N TYR A 268 -15.41 -7.38 2.05
CA TYR A 268 -15.53 -6.32 1.06
C TYR A 268 -15.35 -4.92 1.67
N ASP A 269 -16.07 -4.63 2.76
CA ASP A 269 -15.96 -3.33 3.44
C ASP A 269 -14.53 -3.10 3.93
N MET A 270 -13.87 -4.12 4.45
CA MET A 270 -12.47 -4.02 4.88
C MET A 270 -11.52 -3.80 3.70
N ALA A 271 -11.82 -4.32 2.51
CA ALA A 271 -11.04 -4.03 1.32
C ALA A 271 -11.16 -2.55 0.90
N LEU A 272 -12.35 -1.94 1.04
CA LEU A 272 -12.55 -0.51 0.80
C LEU A 272 -11.79 0.35 1.81
N ILE A 273 -11.79 -0.03 3.09
CA ILE A 273 -11.03 0.65 4.14
C ILE A 273 -9.53 0.56 3.86
N MET A 274 -9.02 -0.61 3.47
CA MET A 274 -7.63 -0.77 3.11
C MET A 274 -7.26 0.04 1.86
N LYS A 275 -8.16 0.13 0.88
CA LYS A 275 -7.95 0.97 -0.31
C LYS A 275 -7.69 2.42 0.11
N ALA A 276 -8.57 3.00 0.91
CA ALA A 276 -8.42 4.37 1.40
C ALA A 276 -7.15 4.53 2.27
N ALA A 277 -6.83 3.54 3.11
CA ALA A 277 -5.60 3.56 3.89
C ALA A 277 -4.34 3.58 3.01
N MET A 278 -4.33 2.87 1.89
CA MET A 278 -3.20 2.84 0.95
C MET A 278 -3.11 4.06 0.03
N GLU A 279 -4.15 4.90 -0.02
CA GLU A 279 -4.12 6.22 -0.67
C GLU A 279 -3.52 7.30 0.25
N ASN A 280 -3.45 7.04 1.56
CA ASN A 280 -2.81 7.94 2.52
C ASN A 280 -1.30 7.67 2.61
N PRO A 281 -0.41 8.60 2.18
CA PRO A 281 1.03 8.35 2.09
C PRO A 281 1.68 8.10 3.46
N THR A 282 1.15 8.71 4.53
CA THR A 282 1.62 8.49 5.89
C THR A 282 1.33 7.06 6.35
N VAL A 283 0.09 6.60 6.13
CA VAL A 283 -0.29 5.22 6.48
C VAL A 283 0.51 4.22 5.66
N GLN A 284 0.65 4.43 4.35
CA GLN A 284 1.44 3.56 3.47
C GLN A 284 2.90 3.44 3.95
N LYS A 285 3.54 4.56 4.28
CA LYS A 285 4.93 4.57 4.79
C LYS A 285 5.05 3.76 6.09
N ILE A 286 4.14 3.97 7.04
CA ILE A 286 4.18 3.31 8.34
C ILE A 286 3.89 1.81 8.20
N ASP A 287 2.86 1.44 7.43
CA ASP A 287 2.41 0.06 7.26
C ASP A 287 3.36 -0.81 6.43
N SER A 288 4.30 -0.20 5.70
CA SER A 288 5.38 -0.89 4.96
C SER A 288 6.73 -0.94 5.71
N THR A 289 6.83 -0.30 6.87
CA THR A 289 8.07 -0.25 7.64
C THR A 289 8.31 -1.55 8.41
N LEU A 290 9.51 -2.14 8.28
CA LEU A 290 9.84 -3.42 8.93
C LEU A 290 10.15 -3.28 10.43
N SER A 291 10.67 -2.14 10.86
CA SER A 291 10.96 -1.88 12.28
C SER A 291 11.02 -0.40 12.59
N HIS A 292 10.62 -0.03 13.80
CA HIS A 292 10.71 1.34 14.31
C HIS A 292 11.09 1.33 15.79
N LYS A 293 11.87 2.33 16.23
CA LYS A 293 12.23 2.48 17.66
C LYS A 293 11.30 3.51 18.31
N ILE A 294 10.44 3.01 19.18
CA ILE A 294 9.56 3.82 20.02
C ILE A 294 10.37 4.49 21.14
N GLY A 295 10.02 5.73 21.44
CA GLY A 295 10.56 6.52 22.54
C GLY A 295 10.42 5.89 23.93
N ALA A 296 11.06 6.52 24.91
CA ALA A 296 11.07 6.05 26.29
C ALA A 296 9.68 6.11 26.95
N THR A 297 9.37 5.08 27.74
CA THR A 297 8.16 5.03 28.58
C THR A 297 8.56 4.64 30.00
N LYS A 298 7.65 4.80 30.98
CA LYS A 298 7.92 4.46 32.39
C LYS A 298 8.44 3.04 32.57
N ASN A 299 7.86 2.09 31.84
CA ASN A 299 8.24 0.68 31.88
C ASN A 299 9.35 0.31 30.88
N ASN A 300 9.71 1.19 29.95
CA ASN A 300 10.83 1.01 29.02
C ASN A 300 11.64 2.31 28.88
N PRO A 301 12.47 2.68 29.88
CA PRO A 301 13.16 3.98 29.90
C PRO A 301 14.16 4.20 28.76
N SER A 302 14.64 3.14 28.11
CA SER A 302 15.56 3.21 26.97
C SER A 302 14.84 3.22 25.60
N GLY A 303 13.51 3.23 25.61
CA GLY A 303 12.67 2.99 24.45
C GLY A 303 12.59 1.51 24.06
N ARG A 304 11.81 1.21 23.02
CA ARG A 304 11.56 -0.16 22.56
C ARG A 304 11.46 -0.24 21.05
N THR A 305 12.17 -1.18 20.43
CA THR A 305 11.97 -1.49 19.01
C THR A 305 10.74 -2.36 18.81
N VAL A 306 9.86 -1.94 17.89
CA VAL A 306 8.77 -2.73 17.35
C VAL A 306 9.12 -3.19 15.94
N THR A 307 8.63 -4.37 15.56
CA THR A 307 8.92 -4.99 14.26
C THR A 307 7.62 -5.45 13.60
N MET A 308 7.58 -5.40 12.28
CA MET A 308 6.40 -5.78 11.48
C MET A 308 5.94 -7.20 11.82
N GLY A 309 4.69 -7.31 12.29
CA GLY A 309 4.06 -8.60 12.60
C GLY A 309 3.60 -9.38 11.37
N HIS A 310 3.38 -8.69 10.24
CA HIS A 310 2.93 -9.30 9.00
C HIS A 310 4.09 -10.03 8.29
N LYS A 311 4.00 -11.37 8.22
CA LYS A 311 5.12 -12.21 7.79
C LYS A 311 5.37 -12.23 6.28
N MET A 312 4.43 -11.71 5.47
CA MET A 312 4.60 -11.67 4.01
C MET A 312 5.65 -10.65 3.56
N PHE A 313 6.07 -9.71 4.42
CA PHE A 313 7.11 -8.72 4.13
C PHE A 313 8.55 -9.28 4.13
N TYR A 314 8.81 -10.39 4.83
CA TYR A 314 10.18 -10.85 5.06
C TYR A 314 10.58 -11.87 4.01
N SER A 315 11.50 -11.53 3.10
CA SER A 315 12.00 -12.42 2.04
C SER A 315 12.63 -13.73 2.55
N THR A 316 13.04 -13.75 3.81
CA THR A 316 13.58 -14.94 4.50
C THR A 316 12.52 -15.83 5.15
N ASP A 317 11.25 -15.41 5.17
CA ASP A 317 10.14 -16.18 5.75
C ASP A 317 9.41 -16.99 4.68
N SER A 318 9.00 -18.22 4.97
CA SER A 318 8.27 -19.06 4.00
C SER A 318 6.93 -18.46 3.56
N ARG A 319 6.39 -17.51 4.34
CA ARG A 319 5.17 -16.76 4.02
C ARG A 319 5.43 -15.54 3.17
N TYR A 320 6.68 -15.21 2.83
CA TYR A 320 7.01 -14.09 1.94
C TYR A 320 6.15 -14.08 0.68
N TYR A 321 5.80 -12.88 0.24
CA TYR A 321 5.17 -12.64 -1.05
C TYR A 321 5.73 -11.36 -1.65
N GLU A 322 6.19 -11.43 -2.89
CA GLU A 322 6.75 -10.27 -3.57
C GLU A 322 5.67 -9.23 -3.89
N GLY A 323 6.02 -7.94 -3.76
CA GLY A 323 5.14 -6.82 -4.10
C GLY A 323 4.20 -6.40 -2.97
N ILE A 324 4.37 -6.91 -1.74
CA ILE A 324 3.55 -6.47 -0.59
C ILE A 324 3.90 -5.02 -0.25
N ILE A 325 2.88 -4.16 -0.22
CA ILE A 325 3.02 -2.72 0.06
C ILE A 325 2.32 -2.29 1.37
N GLY A 326 1.61 -3.20 2.02
CA GLY A 326 0.89 -2.93 3.27
C GLY A 326 0.08 -4.15 3.71
N GLY A 327 -0.31 -4.18 4.97
CA GLY A 327 -1.24 -5.17 5.48
C GLY A 327 -1.20 -5.35 6.98
N LYS A 328 -2.36 -5.75 7.52
CA LYS A 328 -2.56 -5.91 8.96
C LYS A 328 -3.09 -7.30 9.29
N THR A 329 -2.43 -7.96 10.22
CA THR A 329 -2.88 -9.21 10.83
C THR A 329 -3.86 -8.96 11.98
N GLY A 330 -4.72 -9.94 12.25
CA GLY A 330 -5.59 -9.96 13.42
C GLY A 330 -5.87 -11.38 13.92
N TYR A 331 -6.11 -11.48 15.22
CA TYR A 331 -6.59 -12.70 15.85
C TYR A 331 -7.37 -12.40 17.13
N THR A 332 -8.53 -13.03 17.28
CA THR A 332 -9.18 -13.30 18.56
C THR A 332 -9.81 -14.69 18.48
N SER A 333 -10.17 -15.27 19.63
CA SER A 333 -10.84 -16.58 19.65
C SER A 333 -12.16 -16.57 18.86
N LYS A 334 -12.92 -15.47 18.89
CA LYS A 334 -14.18 -15.33 18.13
C LYS A 334 -13.93 -15.05 16.65
N ALA A 335 -12.93 -14.23 16.32
CA ALA A 335 -12.61 -13.84 14.95
C ALA A 335 -11.89 -14.93 14.16
N GLY A 336 -11.15 -15.85 14.80
CA GLY A 336 -10.14 -16.64 14.12
C GLY A 336 -8.99 -15.74 13.63
N ASN A 337 -8.18 -16.23 12.70
CA ASN A 337 -7.20 -15.38 12.02
C ASN A 337 -7.90 -14.48 10.99
N THR A 338 -7.52 -13.22 10.98
CA THR A 338 -7.90 -12.24 9.97
C THR A 338 -6.64 -11.60 9.39
N LEU A 339 -6.69 -11.26 8.12
CA LEU A 339 -5.58 -10.59 7.43
C LEU A 339 -6.15 -9.75 6.28
N VAL A 340 -5.69 -8.51 6.21
CA VAL A 340 -5.86 -7.65 5.05
C VAL A 340 -4.48 -7.30 4.52
N THR A 341 -4.28 -7.43 3.21
CA THR A 341 -2.97 -7.29 2.57
C THR A 341 -3.13 -6.57 1.25
N ALA A 342 -2.30 -5.56 1.01
CA ALA A 342 -2.18 -4.89 -0.28
C ALA A 342 -0.87 -5.31 -0.95
N ALA A 343 -0.95 -5.65 -2.23
CA ALA A 343 0.21 -5.95 -3.06
C ALA A 343 0.12 -5.24 -4.40
N GLU A 344 1.27 -4.89 -4.97
CA GLU A 344 1.37 -4.23 -6.25
C GLU A 344 2.43 -4.88 -7.13
N ARG A 345 2.07 -5.14 -8.39
CA ARG A 345 2.96 -5.66 -9.43
C ARG A 345 2.53 -5.09 -10.77
N ASN A 346 3.48 -4.57 -11.55
CA ASN A 346 3.25 -4.08 -12.92
C ASN A 346 2.03 -3.14 -13.00
N GLY A 347 1.94 -2.18 -12.08
CA GLY A 347 0.83 -1.22 -12.01
C GLY A 347 -0.49 -1.74 -11.47
N VAL A 348 -0.67 -3.06 -11.39
CA VAL A 348 -1.85 -3.65 -10.74
C VAL A 348 -1.66 -3.57 -9.24
N ARG A 349 -2.57 -2.89 -8.54
CA ARG A 349 -2.66 -2.92 -7.08
C ARG A 349 -3.87 -3.73 -6.64
N LEU A 350 -3.62 -4.82 -5.92
CA LEU A 350 -4.64 -5.71 -5.39
C LEU A 350 -4.70 -5.64 -3.87
N ILE A 351 -5.92 -5.77 -3.34
CA ILE A 351 -6.18 -5.89 -1.90
C ILE A 351 -6.87 -7.22 -1.66
N ALA A 352 -6.22 -8.09 -0.90
CA ALA A 352 -6.76 -9.36 -0.46
C ALA A 352 -7.17 -9.27 1.03
N VAL A 353 -8.39 -9.67 1.32
CA VAL A 353 -8.92 -9.79 2.68
C VAL A 353 -9.33 -11.22 2.95
N VAL A 354 -8.88 -11.76 4.08
CA VAL A 354 -9.31 -13.05 4.60
C VAL A 354 -9.80 -12.90 6.03
N MET A 355 -10.96 -13.47 6.33
CA MET A 355 -11.62 -13.41 7.63
C MET A 355 -12.03 -14.81 8.07
N LYS A 356 -12.02 -15.01 9.40
CA LYS A 356 -12.42 -16.27 10.03
C LYS A 356 -11.63 -17.46 9.47
N SER A 357 -10.32 -17.27 9.33
CA SER A 357 -9.39 -18.32 8.96
C SER A 357 -8.97 -19.15 10.17
N SER A 358 -8.73 -20.45 9.95
CA SER A 358 -8.09 -21.34 10.91
C SER A 358 -6.65 -21.62 10.45
N SER A 359 -5.72 -20.72 10.76
CA SER A 359 -4.29 -20.82 10.41
C SER A 359 -3.93 -20.86 8.91
N THR A 360 -4.89 -20.63 8.01
CA THR A 360 -4.67 -20.62 6.54
C THR A 360 -4.51 -19.23 5.94
N HIS A 361 -4.75 -18.18 6.72
CA HIS A 361 -4.82 -16.77 6.27
C HIS A 361 -3.68 -16.35 5.33
N TYR A 362 -2.44 -16.76 5.60
CA TYR A 362 -1.31 -16.49 4.70
C TYR A 362 -1.42 -17.25 3.37
N THR A 363 -1.69 -18.55 3.41
CA THR A 363 -1.82 -19.38 2.19
C THR A 363 -3.01 -18.93 1.34
N ASP A 364 -4.16 -18.66 1.96
CA ASP A 364 -5.35 -18.16 1.27
C ASP A 364 -5.08 -16.77 0.65
N THR A 365 -4.37 -15.88 1.36
CA THR A 365 -3.99 -14.56 0.83
C THR A 365 -3.09 -14.68 -0.39
N LYS A 366 -2.08 -15.57 -0.36
CA LYS A 366 -1.23 -15.84 -1.53
C LYS A 366 -2.05 -16.31 -2.73
N ALA A 367 -2.93 -17.30 -2.52
CA ALA A 367 -3.77 -17.83 -3.58
C ALA A 367 -4.72 -16.78 -4.19
N LEU A 368 -5.25 -15.86 -3.38
CA LEU A 368 -6.05 -14.73 -3.88
C LEU A 368 -5.22 -13.75 -4.72
N LEU A 369 -4.03 -13.38 -4.24
CA LEU A 369 -3.15 -12.45 -4.96
C LEU A 369 -2.65 -13.08 -6.28
N ASP A 370 -2.22 -14.34 -6.26
CA ASP A 370 -1.79 -15.07 -7.45
C ASP A 370 -2.93 -15.15 -8.47
N TYR A 371 -4.15 -15.53 -8.04
CA TYR A 371 -5.33 -15.52 -8.90
C TYR A 371 -5.57 -14.16 -9.55
N GLY A 372 -5.47 -13.07 -8.78
CA GLY A 372 -5.69 -11.72 -9.28
C GLY A 372 -4.64 -11.27 -10.28
N PHE A 373 -3.35 -11.47 -9.97
CA PHE A 373 -2.26 -11.03 -10.85
C PHE A 373 -2.18 -11.86 -12.12
N GLU A 374 -2.29 -13.19 -12.03
CA GLU A 374 -2.19 -14.09 -13.19
C GLU A 374 -3.35 -13.91 -14.17
N ASN A 375 -4.52 -13.46 -13.68
CA ASN A 375 -5.74 -13.40 -14.47
C ASN A 375 -6.31 -11.98 -14.59
N TYR A 376 -5.54 -10.96 -14.26
CA TYR A 376 -6.03 -9.58 -14.14
C TYR A 376 -6.80 -9.12 -15.39
N SER A 377 -6.22 -9.31 -16.57
CA SER A 377 -6.86 -8.94 -17.84
C SER A 377 -8.20 -9.66 -18.03
N ALA A 378 -8.28 -10.97 -17.77
CA ALA A 378 -9.52 -11.72 -17.87
C ALA A 378 -10.56 -11.25 -16.82
N LEU A 379 -10.13 -11.01 -15.58
CA LEU A 379 -10.98 -10.57 -14.47
C LEU A 379 -11.51 -9.13 -14.66
N THR A 380 -10.84 -8.33 -15.49
CA THR A 380 -11.19 -6.94 -15.78
C THR A 380 -11.74 -6.73 -17.19
N ASN A 381 -12.16 -7.80 -17.89
CA ASN A 381 -12.70 -7.77 -19.25
C ASN A 381 -11.75 -7.15 -20.29
N GLY A 382 -10.47 -7.47 -20.20
CA GLY A 382 -9.42 -6.96 -21.09
C GLY A 382 -8.88 -5.59 -20.69
N SER A 383 -9.36 -4.99 -19.60
CA SER A 383 -8.78 -3.74 -19.09
C SER A 383 -7.35 -4.04 -18.63
N GLY A 384 -6.37 -3.27 -19.12
CA GLY A 384 -5.01 -3.34 -18.58
C GLY A 384 -4.95 -2.81 -17.14
N PRO A 385 -3.82 -2.96 -16.43
CA PRO A 385 -3.53 -2.33 -15.12
C PRO A 385 -3.77 -0.81 -15.03
N GLY A 386 -4.16 -0.14 -16.12
CA GLY A 386 -4.00 1.29 -16.27
C GLY A 386 -2.57 1.62 -16.69
N ASN A 387 -2.21 2.89 -16.55
CA ASN A 387 -0.87 3.37 -16.85
C ASN A 387 0.09 3.03 -15.69
N TYR A 388 1.29 2.53 -15.96
CA TYR A 388 2.28 2.23 -14.92
C TYR A 388 3.73 2.29 -15.40
N TRP A 389 4.65 2.51 -14.47
CA TRP A 389 6.08 2.40 -14.70
C TRP A 389 6.55 0.95 -14.57
N GLU A 390 7.39 0.52 -15.50
CA GLU A 390 7.99 -0.81 -15.53
C GLU A 390 9.52 -0.66 -15.59
N GLN A 391 10.23 -1.35 -14.70
CA GLN A 391 11.69 -1.39 -14.75
C GLN A 391 12.14 -2.75 -15.28
N SER A 392 12.99 -2.75 -16.31
CA SER A 392 13.59 -3.98 -16.86
C SER A 392 14.99 -3.71 -17.37
N ASP A 393 15.94 -4.60 -17.04
CA ASP A 393 17.35 -4.51 -17.42
C ASP A 393 18.01 -3.15 -17.08
N GLY A 394 17.61 -2.55 -15.96
CA GLY A 394 18.11 -1.24 -15.50
C GLY A 394 17.50 -0.04 -16.21
N ASN A 395 16.63 -0.25 -17.20
CA ASN A 395 15.91 0.79 -17.92
C ASN A 395 14.48 0.93 -17.40
N TRP A 396 13.95 2.15 -17.52
CA TRP A 396 12.57 2.46 -17.19
C TRP A 396 11.73 2.53 -18.46
N TYR A 397 10.52 2.00 -18.39
CA TYR A 397 9.50 2.02 -19.43
C TYR A 397 8.20 2.51 -18.79
N PHE A 398 7.31 3.05 -19.62
CA PHE A 398 5.96 3.36 -19.17
C PHE A 398 4.97 2.56 -20.00
N VAL A 399 4.21 1.71 -19.35
CA VAL A 399 3.16 0.92 -19.98
C VAL A 399 1.86 1.70 -19.86
N LYS A 400 1.23 1.96 -20.99
CA LYS A 400 -0.05 2.66 -21.12
C LYS A 400 -1.20 1.73 -20.74
N ALA A 401 -2.37 2.31 -20.49
CA ALA A 401 -3.57 1.59 -20.07
C ALA A 401 -4.03 0.51 -21.06
N ASP A 402 -3.65 0.62 -22.33
CA ASP A 402 -3.88 -0.40 -23.37
C ASP A 402 -2.88 -1.57 -23.33
N GLY A 403 -1.93 -1.56 -22.40
CA GLY A 403 -0.89 -2.57 -22.21
C GLY A 403 0.34 -2.37 -23.11
N THR A 404 0.37 -1.35 -23.96
CA THR A 404 1.54 -1.05 -24.81
C THR A 404 2.54 -0.16 -24.07
N ARG A 405 3.84 -0.32 -24.33
CA ARG A 405 4.85 0.63 -23.84
C ARG A 405 4.79 1.94 -24.64
N ALA A 406 4.95 3.07 -23.96
CA ALA A 406 5.23 4.33 -24.60
C ALA A 406 6.55 4.22 -25.36
N ALA A 407 6.58 4.58 -26.64
CA ALA A 407 7.77 4.44 -27.48
C ALA A 407 7.80 5.47 -28.61
N GLY A 408 8.89 6.22 -28.71
CA GLY A 408 9.06 7.30 -29.68
C GLY A 408 8.04 8.43 -29.50
N GLU A 409 7.61 8.68 -28.26
CA GLU A 409 6.52 9.60 -27.96
C GLU A 409 6.74 10.39 -26.66
N TRP A 410 6.09 11.55 -26.60
CA TRP A 410 5.97 12.36 -25.38
C TRP A 410 4.84 11.83 -24.52
N MET A 411 5.08 11.77 -23.21
CA MET A 411 4.05 11.44 -22.22
C MET A 411 4.03 12.47 -21.10
N THR A 412 2.84 12.92 -20.73
CA THR A 412 2.63 13.66 -19.48
C THR A 412 2.11 12.69 -18.43
N ILE A 413 2.91 12.43 -17.40
CA ILE A 413 2.63 11.47 -16.34
C ILE A 413 2.66 12.24 -15.01
N ASP A 414 1.53 12.28 -14.32
CA ASP A 414 1.34 13.04 -13.07
C ASP A 414 1.79 14.51 -13.18
N GLY A 415 1.47 15.14 -14.33
CA GLY A 415 1.82 16.55 -14.61
C GLY A 415 3.28 16.79 -15.00
N THR A 416 4.10 15.74 -15.06
CA THR A 416 5.51 15.81 -15.47
C THR A 416 5.67 15.29 -16.90
N GLU A 417 6.47 15.96 -17.72
CA GLU A 417 6.72 15.56 -19.11
C GLU A 417 7.95 14.65 -19.22
N TYR A 418 7.79 13.57 -19.98
CA TYR A 418 8.78 12.56 -20.26
C TYR A 418 8.85 12.30 -21.76
N TRP A 419 10.02 11.92 -22.24
CA TRP A 419 10.21 11.35 -23.57
C TRP A 419 10.57 9.88 -23.45
N PHE A 420 9.98 9.05 -24.30
CA PHE A 420 10.36 7.65 -24.46
C PHE A 420 11.01 7.46 -25.83
N ASP A 421 12.20 6.90 -25.85
CA ASP A 421 12.92 6.59 -27.09
C ASP A 421 12.17 5.50 -27.89
N ALA A 422 12.58 5.27 -29.14
CA ALA A 422 11.87 4.38 -30.06
C ALA A 422 11.81 2.92 -29.59
N ASP A 423 12.71 2.49 -28.71
CA ASP A 423 12.72 1.18 -28.06
C ASP A 423 11.86 1.13 -26.78
N GLY A 424 11.24 2.24 -26.43
CA GLY A 424 10.37 2.44 -25.27
C GLY A 424 11.11 2.81 -23.98
N THR A 425 12.43 2.99 -24.04
CA THR A 425 13.20 3.40 -22.85
C THR A 425 12.91 4.87 -22.50
N MET A 426 12.70 5.15 -21.22
CA MET A 426 12.56 6.51 -20.69
C MET A 426 13.87 7.27 -20.88
N ALA A 427 13.81 8.41 -21.54
CA ALA A 427 15.00 9.19 -21.82
C ALA A 427 15.60 9.81 -20.56
N VAL A 428 16.92 9.78 -20.52
CA VAL A 428 17.77 10.53 -19.58
C VAL A 428 18.88 11.22 -20.37
N GLY A 429 19.25 12.42 -19.93
CA GLY A 429 20.19 13.30 -20.62
C GLY A 429 19.60 14.00 -21.84
N TRP A 430 20.46 14.36 -22.78
CA TRP A 430 20.10 15.13 -23.97
C TRP A 430 19.35 14.30 -25.02
N ARG A 431 18.28 14.88 -25.59
CA ARG A 431 17.60 14.38 -26.80
C ARG A 431 17.26 15.55 -27.72
N GLN A 432 17.18 15.25 -29.01
CA GLN A 432 16.79 16.20 -30.02
C GLN A 432 15.49 15.75 -30.67
N ASP A 433 14.53 16.65 -30.83
CA ASP A 433 13.30 16.35 -31.55
C ASP A 433 13.52 16.40 -33.08
N THR A 434 12.45 16.15 -33.83
CA THR A 434 12.48 16.17 -35.30
C THR A 434 12.59 17.57 -35.90
N ALA A 435 12.30 18.63 -35.13
CA ALA A 435 12.47 20.01 -35.54
C ALA A 435 13.92 20.50 -35.33
N GLY A 436 14.72 19.76 -34.55
CA GLY A 436 16.11 20.08 -34.25
C GLY A 436 16.30 20.78 -32.91
N ASP A 437 15.25 20.88 -32.10
CA ASP A 437 15.30 21.46 -30.76
C ASP A 437 15.81 20.42 -29.76
N TRP A 438 16.64 20.90 -28.83
CA TRP A 438 17.30 20.06 -27.83
C TRP A 438 16.58 20.18 -26.51
N TYR A 439 16.35 19.04 -25.86
CA TYR A 439 15.75 18.93 -24.55
C TYR A 439 16.68 18.12 -23.65
N TYR A 440 16.61 18.38 -22.35
CA TYR A 440 17.36 17.63 -21.35
C TYR A 440 16.41 16.95 -20.37
N PHE A 441 16.59 15.65 -20.17
CA PHE A 441 15.85 14.84 -19.20
C PHE A 441 16.76 14.53 -18.02
N ARG A 442 16.29 14.82 -16.81
CA ARG A 442 17.05 14.59 -15.57
C ARG A 442 17.22 13.09 -15.33
N SER A 443 17.99 12.70 -14.31
CA SER A 443 18.16 11.29 -13.92
C SER A 443 16.83 10.58 -13.57
N SER A 444 15.82 11.33 -13.14
CA SER A 444 14.46 10.85 -12.93
C SER A 444 13.63 10.70 -14.21
N GLY A 445 14.17 11.11 -15.37
CA GLY A 445 13.48 11.19 -16.66
C GLY A 445 12.61 12.42 -16.85
N ALA A 446 12.41 13.24 -15.81
CA ALA A 446 11.64 14.47 -15.93
C ALA A 446 12.34 15.46 -16.88
N MET A 447 11.60 16.05 -17.82
CA MET A 447 12.13 17.11 -18.67
C MET A 447 12.50 18.35 -17.85
N ALA A 448 13.72 18.84 -18.04
CA ALA A 448 14.21 20.05 -17.38
C ALA A 448 13.55 21.30 -18.00
N LYS A 449 13.05 22.19 -17.15
CA LYS A 449 12.45 23.48 -17.52
C LYS A 449 12.95 24.56 -16.58
N ASP A 450 13.19 25.75 -17.13
CA ASP A 450 13.73 26.90 -16.40
C ASP A 450 14.99 26.52 -15.60
N TYR A 451 15.87 25.74 -16.23
CA TYR A 451 16.92 24.99 -15.54
C TYR A 451 18.26 25.08 -16.27
N TRP A 452 19.34 25.24 -15.50
CA TRP A 452 20.71 25.20 -16.01
C TRP A 452 21.27 23.78 -15.97
N VAL A 453 21.75 23.29 -17.11
CA VAL A 453 22.43 21.99 -17.25
C VAL A 453 23.90 22.22 -17.53
N GLN A 454 24.75 21.61 -16.72
CA GLN A 454 26.18 21.50 -17.00
C GLN A 454 26.46 20.19 -17.74
N THR A 455 27.18 20.25 -18.85
CA THR A 455 27.67 19.06 -19.55
C THR A 455 29.12 19.29 -19.94
N GLY A 456 30.03 18.59 -19.26
CA GLY A 456 31.45 18.89 -19.30
C GLY A 456 31.74 20.27 -18.69
N GLU A 457 32.49 21.10 -19.42
CA GLU A 457 32.82 22.47 -19.01
C GLU A 457 31.75 23.50 -19.43
N ASN A 458 30.77 23.09 -20.23
CA ASN A 458 29.77 23.97 -20.82
C ASN A 458 28.48 23.99 -19.98
N TRP A 459 27.81 25.14 -20.02
CA TRP A 459 26.52 25.36 -19.39
C TRP A 459 25.47 25.71 -20.44
N TYR A 460 24.29 25.13 -20.28
CA TYR A 460 23.16 25.27 -21.19
C TYR A 460 21.91 25.59 -20.38
N TYR A 461 21.01 26.40 -20.94
CA TYR A 461 19.76 26.76 -20.28
C TYR A 461 18.56 26.18 -21.03
N LEU A 462 17.64 25.55 -20.30
CA LEU A 462 16.38 25.05 -20.80
C LEU A 462 15.28 26.04 -20.43
N GLY A 463 14.53 26.50 -21.43
CA GLY A 463 13.45 27.46 -21.24
C GLY A 463 12.24 26.85 -20.50
N SER A 464 11.20 27.67 -20.32
CA SER A 464 9.95 27.24 -19.68
C SER A 464 9.18 26.17 -20.47
N ASP A 465 9.43 26.08 -21.77
CA ASP A 465 8.94 25.02 -22.65
C ASP A 465 9.84 23.77 -22.65
N GLY A 466 10.99 23.84 -21.98
CA GLY A 466 11.99 22.78 -21.89
C GLY A 466 12.99 22.73 -23.05
N ALA A 467 12.80 23.54 -24.09
CA ALA A 467 13.74 23.62 -25.20
C ALA A 467 15.00 24.38 -24.78
N MET A 468 16.15 23.92 -25.27
CA MET A 468 17.44 24.58 -25.03
C MET A 468 17.48 25.92 -25.74
N VAL A 469 17.72 26.97 -24.97
CA VAL A 469 17.83 28.34 -25.48
C VAL A 469 19.11 28.48 -26.31
N LYS A 470 19.02 29.19 -27.44
CA LYS A 470 20.13 29.49 -28.35
C LYS A 470 20.06 30.95 -28.78
N ASN A 471 21.22 31.60 -28.97
CA ASN A 471 21.34 32.98 -29.46
C ASN A 471 20.45 34.00 -28.72
N ALA A 472 20.33 33.87 -27.41
CA ALA A 472 19.43 34.70 -26.62
C ALA A 472 19.94 34.89 -25.18
N TYR A 473 19.34 35.85 -24.49
CA TYR A 473 19.52 36.03 -23.06
C TYR A 473 18.51 35.16 -22.30
N THR A 474 18.98 34.48 -21.26
CA THR A 474 18.16 33.73 -20.30
C THR A 474 17.40 34.69 -19.37
N PRO A 475 16.33 34.25 -18.69
CA PRO A 475 15.56 35.11 -17.77
C PRO A 475 16.37 35.72 -16.63
N ASP A 476 17.45 35.06 -16.22
CA ASP A 476 18.41 35.51 -15.20
C ASP A 476 19.57 36.37 -15.79
N GLY A 477 19.54 36.67 -17.08
CA GLY A 477 20.36 37.70 -17.71
C GLY A 477 21.67 37.23 -18.34
N TYR A 478 21.88 35.92 -18.49
CA TYR A 478 23.08 35.37 -19.14
C TYR A 478 22.85 35.12 -20.64
N TYR A 479 23.85 35.39 -21.48
CA TYR A 479 23.75 35.12 -22.91
C TYR A 479 24.26 33.71 -23.25
N VAL A 480 23.49 32.98 -24.05
CA VAL A 480 23.89 31.69 -24.64
C VAL A 480 24.06 31.84 -26.16
N ASN A 481 25.12 31.23 -26.70
CA ASN A 481 25.47 31.36 -28.12
C ASN A 481 24.61 30.46 -29.04
N GLU A 482 24.98 30.35 -30.32
CA GLU A 482 24.25 29.57 -31.33
C GLU A 482 24.19 28.07 -30.99
N SER A 483 25.21 27.57 -30.29
CA SER A 483 25.24 26.19 -29.78
C SER A 483 24.54 26.03 -28.43
N GLY A 484 23.91 27.08 -27.90
CA GLY A 484 23.27 27.11 -26.59
C GLY A 484 24.24 27.16 -25.40
N VAL A 485 25.54 27.31 -25.67
CA VAL A 485 26.57 27.37 -24.63
C VAL A 485 26.59 28.77 -24.04
N TRP A 486 26.51 28.85 -22.72
CA TRP A 486 26.74 30.08 -21.99
C TRP A 486 28.12 30.65 -22.32
N VAL A 487 28.14 31.94 -22.66
CA VAL A 487 29.37 32.69 -22.89
C VAL A 487 29.49 33.79 -21.86
N ARG A 488 30.70 33.91 -21.30
CA ARG A 488 31.03 34.85 -20.25
C ARG A 488 31.22 36.27 -20.77
#